data_AF-A0A6J6DR62-F1
#
_entry.id   AF-A0A6J6DR62-F1
#
_cell.length_a   1.000
_cell.length_b   1.000
_cell.length_c   1.000
_cell.angle_alpha   90.00
_cell.angle_beta   90.00
_cell.angle_gamma   90.00
#
_symmetry.space_group_name_H-M   'P 1'
#
loop_
_entity.id
_entity.type
_entity.pdbx_description
1 polymer ?
#
loop_
_entity_poly.entity_id
_entity_poly.type
_entity_poly.pdbx_seq_one_letter_code
_entity_poly.pdbx_strand_id
1 'polypeptide(L)' 'MFLANDDNVKHVLVVRQGDKVVGDLELVVNKRGDADQGTITLEAGEYAIYCTIPGHGNMNSTLTVS' A
#
# COMPACT_ATOMS: atom_id res chain seq x y z
N MET A 1 2.62 -3.72 -8.50
CA MET A 1 1.45 -3.66 -7.59
C MET A 1 0.40 -2.75 -8.19
N PHE A 2 -0.86 -3.07 -7.98
CA PHE A 2 -2.01 -2.35 -8.52
C PHE A 2 -2.99 -2.07 -7.37
N LEU A 3 -3.50 -0.85 -7.30
CA LEU A 3 -4.49 -0.40 -6.34
C LEU A 3 -5.66 0.21 -7.10
N ALA A 4 -6.87 -0.29 -6.84
CA ALA A 4 -8.11 0.33 -7.31
C ALA A 4 -8.97 0.72 -6.12
N ASN A 5 -9.68 1.84 -6.24
CA ASN A 5 -10.60 2.32 -5.22
C ASN A 5 -12.05 2.20 -5.69
N ASP A 6 -12.84 1.37 -5.01
CA ASP A 6 -14.27 1.21 -5.26
C ASP A 6 -15.15 1.99 -4.28
N ASP A 7 -14.55 2.79 -3.38
CA ASP A 7 -15.24 3.68 -2.44
C ASP A 7 -14.90 5.17 -2.70
N ASN A 8 -15.51 6.09 -1.97
CA ASN A 8 -15.33 7.55 -2.19
C ASN A 8 -14.33 8.21 -1.23
N VAL A 9 -13.58 7.42 -0.47
CA VAL A 9 -12.59 7.86 0.51
C VAL A 9 -11.19 7.70 -0.09
N LYS A 10 -10.30 8.67 0.15
CA LYS A 10 -8.91 8.60 -0.29
C LYS A 10 -8.18 7.45 0.40
N HIS A 11 -7.33 6.75 -0.34
CA HIS A 11 -6.38 5.77 0.18
C HIS A 11 -4.97 6.01 -0.35
N VAL A 12 -3.98 5.68 0.48
CA VAL A 12 -2.56 5.78 0.15
C VAL A 12 -1.88 4.50 0.61
N LEU A 13 -1.47 3.63 -0.31
CA LEU A 13 -0.78 2.39 0.01
C LEU A 13 0.73 2.52 -0.07
N VAL A 14 1.39 1.98 0.93
CA VAL A 14 2.86 1.86 1.02
C VAL A 14 3.23 0.43 1.43
N VAL A 15 4.50 0.08 1.23
CA VAL A 15 5.09 -1.15 1.78
C VAL A 15 5.80 -0.83 3.10
N ARG A 16 5.62 -1.67 4.11
CA ARG A 16 6.32 -1.56 5.39
C ARG A 16 7.07 -2.83 5.75
N GLN A 17 8.15 -2.68 6.51
CA GLN A 17 8.80 -3.76 7.23
C GLN A 17 8.79 -3.41 8.72
N GLY A 18 8.02 -4.15 9.51
CA GLY A 18 7.61 -3.69 10.84
C GLY A 18 6.85 -2.35 10.75
N ASP A 19 7.27 -1.36 11.52
CA ASP A 19 6.63 -0.03 11.55
C ASP A 19 7.22 0.98 10.55
N LYS A 20 8.22 0.58 9.75
CA LYS A 20 8.92 1.46 8.82
C LYS A 20 8.43 1.28 7.40
N VAL A 21 8.13 2.39 6.72
CA VAL A 21 7.93 2.39 5.26
C VAL A 21 9.25 2.07 4.56
N VAL A 22 9.20 1.20 3.55
CA VAL A 22 10.38 0.78 2.78
C VAL A 22 10.20 1.09 1.29
N GLY A 23 11.31 1.46 0.65
CA GLY A 23 11.32 1.90 -0.75
C GLY A 23 10.64 3.26 -0.95
N ASP A 24 10.36 3.55 -2.21
CA ASP A 24 9.79 4.81 -2.72
C ASP A 24 8.38 4.63 -3.29
N LEU A 25 7.84 3.41 -3.26
CA LEU A 25 6.52 3.13 -3.78
C LEU A 25 5.43 3.65 -2.83
N GLU A 26 4.67 4.61 -3.35
CA GLU A 26 3.44 5.11 -2.78
C GLU A 26 2.37 5.08 -3.89
N LEU A 27 1.24 4.39 -3.64
CA LEU A 27 0.11 4.37 -4.55
C LEU A 27 -1.02 5.22 -3.99
N VAL A 28 -1.54 6.15 -4.78
CA VAL A 28 -2.53 7.13 -4.32
C VAL A 28 -3.80 7.04 -5.17
N VAL A 29 -4.92 6.78 -4.53
CA VAL A 29 -6.25 6.75 -5.15
C VAL A 29 -7.20 7.63 -4.35
N ASN A 30 -7.88 8.58 -4.98
CA ASN A 30 -8.60 9.63 -4.24
C ASN A 30 -10.08 9.31 -4.05
N LYS A 31 -10.69 8.58 -4.98
CA LYS A 31 -12.12 8.32 -5.01
C LYS A 31 -12.46 7.09 -5.86
N ARG A 32 -13.76 6.81 -5.96
CA ARG A 32 -14.30 5.68 -6.69
C ARG A 32 -13.90 5.74 -8.16
N GLY A 33 -13.40 4.61 -8.65
CA GLY A 33 -12.95 4.44 -10.03
C GLY A 33 -11.52 4.93 -10.27
N ASP A 34 -10.85 5.54 -9.29
CA ASP A 34 -9.42 5.81 -9.38
C ASP A 34 -8.64 4.50 -9.25
N ALA A 35 -7.56 4.39 -10.03
CA ALA A 35 -6.59 3.32 -9.91
C ALA A 35 -5.17 3.87 -10.05
N ASP A 36 -4.23 3.24 -9.37
CA ASP A 36 -2.81 3.56 -9.44
C ASP A 36 -1.98 2.27 -9.45
N GLN A 37 -0.79 2.34 -10.05
CA GLN A 37 0.10 1.20 -10.20
C GLN A 37 1.56 1.60 -10.15
N GLY A 38 2.38 0.70 -9.62
CA GLY A 38 3.82 0.91 -9.57
C GLY A 38 4.56 -0.37 -9.22
N THR A 39 5.88 -0.30 -9.29
CA THR A 39 6.78 -1.42 -9.02
C THR A 39 7.75 -1.05 -7.92
N ILE A 40 8.12 -2.04 -7.11
CA ILE A 40 9.15 -1.93 -6.09
C ILE A 40 9.97 -3.21 -6.12
N THR A 41 11.27 -3.09 -5.93
CA THR A 41 12.17 -4.23 -5.75
C THR A 41 12.39 -4.41 -4.26
N LEU A 42 12.14 -5.62 -3.76
CA LEU A 42 12.29 -5.98 -2.36
C LEU A 42 13.18 -7.22 -2.26
N GLU A 43 14.05 -7.25 -1.27
CA GLU A 43 14.76 -8.48 -0.90
C GLU A 43 13.77 -9.50 -0.30
N ALA A 44 14.15 -10.77 -0.31
CA ALA A 44 13.37 -11.83 0.33
C ALA A 44 13.12 -11.50 1.81
N GLY A 45 11.87 -11.68 2.27
CA GLY A 45 11.45 -11.30 3.62
C GLY A 45 9.95 -11.11 3.77
N GLU A 46 9.55 -10.69 4.97
CA GLU A 46 8.17 -10.36 5.30
C GLU A 46 7.95 -8.84 5.38
N TYR A 47 6.86 -8.41 4.76
CA TYR A 47 6.45 -7.02 4.65
C TYR A 47 4.94 -6.90 4.91
N ALA A 48 4.47 -5.67 5.05
CA ALA A 48 3.05 -5.35 5.09
C ALA A 48 2.72 -4.31 4.00
N ILE A 49 1.61 -4.53 3.28
CA ILE A 49 0.95 -3.48 2.52
C ILE A 49 0.03 -2.74 3.48
N TYR A 50 0.17 -1.41 3.56
CA TYR A 50 -0.49 -0.62 4.60
C TYR A 50 -1.05 0.70 4.05
N CYS A 51 -2.25 1.09 4.49
CA CYS A 51 -2.83 2.40 4.18
C CYS A 51 -2.42 3.47 5.20
N THR A 52 -1.79 4.57 4.77
CA THR A 52 -1.26 5.61 5.66
C THR A 52 -2.27 6.67 6.10
N ILE A 53 -3.51 6.64 5.59
CA ILE A 53 -4.55 7.58 5.98
C ILE A 53 -4.88 7.39 7.47
N PRO A 54 -4.87 8.47 8.29
CA PRO A 54 -5.23 8.37 9.71
C PRO A 54 -6.59 7.69 9.90
N GLY A 55 -6.63 6.66 10.73
CA GLY A 55 -7.83 5.85 10.98
C GLY A 55 -8.02 4.66 10.03
N HIS A 56 -7.23 4.53 8.96
CA HIS A 56 -7.31 3.42 8.01
C HIS A 56 -6.34 2.28 8.32
N GLY A 57 -5.78 2.21 9.54
CA GLY A 57 -4.75 1.21 9.90
C GLY A 57 -5.21 -0.25 9.84
N ASN A 58 -6.52 -0.50 9.78
CA ASN A 58 -7.09 -1.83 9.55
C ASN A 58 -6.96 -2.29 8.08
N MET A 59 -6.64 -1.37 7.16
CA MET A 59 -6.26 -1.72 5.79
C MET A 59 -4.79 -2.12 5.78
N ASN A 60 -4.56 -3.36 6.18
CA ASN A 60 -3.25 -3.99 6.17
C ASN A 60 -3.32 -5.38 5.51
N SER A 61 -2.19 -5.83 4.98
CA SER A 61 -2.05 -7.18 4.44
C SER A 61 -0.59 -7.61 4.50
N THR A 62 -0.34 -8.90 4.74
CA THR A 62 1.02 -9.46 4.72
C THR A 62 1.49 -9.68 3.28
N LEU A 63 2.72 -9.30 2.99
CA LEU A 63 3.43 -9.58 1.74
C LEU A 63 4.70 -10.36 2.06
N THR A 64 4.78 -11.60 1.58
CA THR A 64 5.99 -12.42 1.67
C THR A 64 6.69 -12.42 0.31
N VAL A 65 7.99 -12.13 0.32
CA VAL A 65 8.87 -12.21 -0.85
C VAL A 65 9.86 -13.35 -0.62
N SER A 66 9.97 -14.28 -1.57
CA SER A 66 10.81 -15.49 -1.49
C SER A 66 11.58 -15.71 -2.78
#